data_AF-A0A933QU99-F1
#
_entry.id   AF-A0A933QU99-F1
#
_cell.length_a   1.000
_cell.length_b   1.000
_cell.length_c   1.000
_cell.angle_alpha   90.00
_cell.angle_beta   90.00
_cell.angle_gamma   90.00
#
_symmetry.space_group_name_H-M   'P 1'
#
loop_
_entity.id
_entity.type
_entity.pdbx_description
1 polymer ?
#
loop_
_entity_poly.entity_id
_entity_poly.type
_entity_poly.pdbx_seq_one_letter_code
_entity_poly.pdbx_strand_id
1 'polypeptide(L)'
;MGDRNRLYSLLPRRAFIEWVSKGAIVFVLAGVIRFIGPKDRLVAPEGGVSRDRIIRPPGAVPEEEFLSLCIRCDKCITICPYNIITPVLITESVVSVGTPRLTGFFCATCRRCIPVCPTGALRRERS
;
A
#
# COMPACT_ATOMS: atom_id res chain seq x y z
N MET A 1 41.68 4.14 -28.03
CA MET A 1 40.88 4.50 -26.83
C MET A 1 40.94 6.01 -26.64
N GLY A 2 39.87 6.71 -27.03
CA GLY A 2 39.75 8.17 -26.93
C GLY A 2 39.40 8.61 -25.51
N ASP A 3 40.16 9.57 -25.02
CA ASP A 3 40.17 10.10 -23.67
C ASP A 3 38.88 10.89 -23.34
N ARG A 4 37.93 10.22 -22.67
CA ARG A 4 36.64 10.81 -22.22
C ARG A 4 36.81 11.90 -21.17
N ASN A 5 38.03 12.10 -20.65
CA ASN A 5 38.33 13.00 -19.54
C ASN A 5 38.56 14.46 -19.97
N ARG A 6 38.44 14.80 -21.26
CA ARG A 6 38.69 16.16 -21.76
C ARG A 6 37.44 17.05 -21.86
N LEU A 7 36.24 16.47 -21.71
CA LEU A 7 34.97 17.18 -21.89
C LEU A 7 34.42 17.85 -20.62
N TYR A 8 34.90 17.51 -19.42
CA TYR A 8 34.40 18.10 -18.17
C TYR A 8 35.18 19.34 -17.69
N SER A 9 36.30 19.67 -18.32
CA SER A 9 37.22 20.71 -17.84
C SER A 9 36.86 22.14 -18.28
N LEU A 10 35.76 22.33 -19.03
CA LEU A 10 35.39 23.63 -19.61
C LEU A 10 34.05 24.22 -19.10
N LEU A 11 33.41 23.61 -18.10
CA LEU A 11 32.23 24.22 -17.47
C LEU A 11 32.67 25.25 -16.42
N PRO A 12 32.41 26.55 -16.63
CA PRO A 12 33.01 27.61 -15.83
C PRO A 12 32.33 27.66 -14.46
N ARG A 13 33.10 27.86 -13.37
CA ARG A 13 32.63 27.91 -11.97
C ARG A 13 31.39 28.82 -11.75
N ARG A 14 31.24 29.85 -12.58
CA ARG A 14 30.07 30.75 -12.64
C ARG A 14 28.75 30.04 -12.96
N ALA A 15 28.76 29.06 -13.85
CA ALA A 15 27.55 28.34 -14.28
C ALA A 15 27.03 27.40 -13.19
N PHE A 16 27.94 26.83 -12.38
CA PHE A 16 27.58 25.99 -11.24
C PHE A 16 26.96 26.81 -10.10
N ILE A 17 27.55 27.97 -9.76
CA ILE A 17 27.00 28.87 -8.74
C ILE A 17 25.63 29.42 -9.16
N GLU A 18 25.47 29.80 -10.44
CA GLU A 18 24.18 30.20 -11.02
C GLU A 18 23.12 29.09 -10.95
N TRP A 19 23.50 27.83 -11.19
CA TRP A 19 22.57 26.70 -11.14
C TRP A 19 22.14 26.37 -9.70
N VAL A 20 23.09 26.45 -8.75
CA VAL A 20 22.83 26.24 -7.32
C VAL A 20 22.01 27.39 -6.73
N SER A 21 22.29 28.65 -7.09
CA SER A 21 21.55 29.82 -6.59
C SER A 21 20.11 29.84 -7.13
N LYS A 22 19.92 29.54 -8.42
CA LYS A 22 18.58 29.38 -9.01
C LYS A 22 17.83 28.20 -8.40
N GLY A 23 18.52 27.10 -8.10
CA GLY A 23 17.95 25.96 -7.37
C GLY A 23 17.48 26.34 -5.97
N ALA A 24 18.30 27.06 -5.20
CA ALA A 24 17.96 27.48 -3.83
C ALA A 24 16.71 28.37 -3.79
N ILE A 25 16.56 29.29 -4.74
CA ILE A 25 15.36 30.15 -4.85
C ILE A 25 14.11 29.32 -5.11
N VAL A 26 14.16 28.32 -5.98
CA VAL A 26 13.03 27.42 -6.26
C VAL A 26 12.64 26.60 -5.03
N PHE A 27 13.61 26.05 -4.29
CA PHE A 27 13.35 25.30 -3.06
C PHE A 27 12.75 26.17 -1.96
N VAL A 28 13.26 27.41 -1.77
CA VAL A 28 12.73 28.35 -0.77
C VAL A 28 11.32 28.80 -1.12
N LEU A 29 11.06 29.19 -2.38
CA LEU A 29 9.72 29.59 -2.82
C LEU A 29 8.70 28.45 -2.68
N ALA A 30 9.06 27.23 -3.06
CA ALA A 30 8.20 26.05 -2.88
C ALA A 30 7.91 25.77 -1.39
N GLY A 31 8.92 25.91 -0.52
CA GLY A 31 8.77 25.78 0.93
C GLY A 31 7.84 26.83 1.52
N VAL A 32 7.98 28.10 1.12
CA VAL A 32 7.14 29.21 1.58
C VAL A 32 5.69 29.07 1.11
N ILE A 33 5.47 28.69 -0.15
CA ILE A 33 4.12 28.42 -0.69
C ILE A 33 3.44 27.28 0.09
N ARG A 34 4.19 26.24 0.47
CA ARG A 34 3.68 25.12 1.29
C ARG A 34 3.43 25.49 2.76
N PHE A 35 4.12 26.51 3.28
CA PHE A 35 3.98 26.95 4.68
C PHE A 35 2.84 27.96 4.87
N ILE A 36 2.66 28.90 3.94
CA ILE A 36 1.68 30.00 4.02
C ILE A 36 0.42 29.71 3.19
N GLY A 37 0.51 28.87 2.15
CA GLY A 37 -0.62 28.53 1.29
C GLY A 37 -1.71 27.72 2.01
N PRO A 38 -2.95 27.75 1.50
CA PRO A 38 -4.08 26.99 2.06
C PRO A 38 -3.73 25.49 2.12
N LYS A 39 -3.81 24.90 3.31
CA LYS A 39 -3.48 23.48 3.57
C LYS A 39 -4.49 22.50 2.97
N ASP A 40 -5.57 23.04 2.42
CA ASP A 40 -6.84 22.37 2.14
C ASP A 40 -7.01 21.94 0.68
N ARG A 41 -5.95 21.95 -0.15
CA ARG A 41 -6.05 21.32 -1.49
C ARG A 41 -4.77 20.73 -2.06
N LEU A 42 -4.01 20.00 -1.24
CA LEU A 42 -3.21 18.87 -1.72
C LEU A 42 -3.91 17.57 -1.31
N VAL A 43 -5.14 17.37 -1.80
CA VAL A 43 -5.54 16.02 -2.18
C VAL A 43 -4.56 15.67 -3.29
N ALA A 44 -3.49 14.96 -2.93
CA ALA A 44 -2.71 14.24 -3.92
C ALA A 44 -3.71 13.53 -4.82
N PRO A 45 -3.53 13.48 -6.15
CA PRO A 45 -4.32 12.56 -6.95
C PRO A 45 -4.19 11.24 -6.22
N GLU A 46 -5.30 10.73 -5.72
CA GLU A 46 -5.34 9.38 -5.21
C GLU A 46 -4.92 8.57 -6.42
N GLY A 47 -3.63 8.23 -6.46
CA GLY A 47 -3.08 7.18 -7.28
C GLY A 47 -3.78 5.95 -6.77
N GLY A 48 -5.03 5.80 -7.19
CA GLY A 48 -5.81 4.60 -7.13
C GLY A 48 -5.03 3.63 -7.98
N VAL A 49 -4.04 2.99 -7.35
CA VAL A 49 -3.76 1.60 -7.61
C VAL A 49 -5.14 0.97 -7.56
N SER A 50 -5.62 0.59 -8.73
CA SER A 50 -6.87 -0.11 -8.97
C SER A 50 -7.09 -1.02 -7.78
N ARG A 51 -8.07 -0.69 -6.92
CA ARG A 51 -8.38 -1.52 -5.76
C ARG A 51 -8.81 -2.86 -6.36
N ASP A 52 -7.86 -3.76 -6.52
CA ASP A 52 -8.15 -5.17 -6.62
C ASP A 52 -8.92 -5.44 -5.33
N ARG A 53 -10.25 -5.54 -5.45
CA ARG A 53 -11.13 -5.57 -4.29
C ARG A 53 -10.82 -6.88 -3.61
N ILE A 54 -9.96 -6.83 -2.60
CA ILE A 54 -9.57 -8.00 -1.82
C ILE A 54 -10.86 -8.61 -1.27
N ILE A 55 -11.25 -9.74 -1.82
CA ILE A 55 -12.46 -10.43 -1.41
C ILE A 55 -12.14 -11.15 -0.11
N ARG A 56 -12.82 -10.76 0.97
CA ARG A 56 -12.61 -11.34 2.29
C ARG A 56 -13.32 -12.69 2.43
N PRO A 57 -12.79 -13.60 3.28
CA PRO A 57 -13.49 -14.83 3.65
C PRO A 57 -14.87 -14.56 4.26
N PRO A 58 -15.80 -15.52 4.21
CA PRO A 58 -17.14 -15.35 4.75
C PRO A 58 -17.11 -15.09 6.26
N GLY A 59 -17.99 -14.21 6.72
CA GLY A 59 -18.06 -13.77 8.12
C GLY A 59 -17.00 -12.75 8.52
N ALA A 60 -16.23 -12.19 7.58
CA ALA A 60 -15.33 -11.08 7.88
C ALA A 60 -16.12 -9.85 8.35
N VAL A 61 -15.64 -9.25 9.44
CA VAL A 61 -16.12 -7.96 9.94
C VAL A 61 -15.76 -6.83 8.96
N PRO A 62 -16.26 -5.59 9.14
CA PRO A 62 -15.87 -4.47 8.29
C PRO A 62 -14.35 -4.31 8.19
N GLU A 63 -13.85 -3.92 7.02
CA GLU A 63 -12.42 -3.98 6.67
C GLU A 63 -11.50 -3.32 7.71
N GLU A 64 -11.86 -2.15 8.23
CA GLU A 64 -11.06 -1.44 9.23
C GLU A 64 -10.95 -2.22 10.55
N GLU A 65 -12.06 -2.82 11.00
CA GLU A 65 -12.09 -3.67 12.18
C GLU A 65 -11.33 -4.99 11.91
N PHE A 66 -11.46 -5.53 10.70
CA PHE A 66 -10.79 -6.76 10.30
C PHE A 66 -9.26 -6.60 10.37
N LEU A 67 -8.74 -5.49 9.86
CA LEU A 67 -7.31 -5.18 9.87
C LEU A 67 -6.74 -5.00 11.29
N SER A 68 -7.55 -4.53 12.25
CA SER A 68 -7.13 -4.38 13.64
C SER A 68 -7.21 -5.70 14.44
N LEU A 69 -8.17 -6.58 14.12
CA LEU A 69 -8.35 -7.86 14.81
C LEU A 69 -7.52 -9.00 14.23
N CYS A 70 -7.19 -8.98 12.95
CA CYS A 70 -6.49 -10.08 12.29
C CYS A 70 -5.01 -10.12 12.72
N ILE A 71 -4.67 -11.09 13.55
CA ILE A 71 -3.29 -11.36 13.98
C ILE A 71 -2.47 -12.19 12.97
N ARG A 72 -3.00 -12.43 11.75
CA ARG A 72 -2.30 -13.15 10.67
C ARG A 72 -1.77 -14.53 11.11
N CYS A 73 -2.63 -15.30 11.78
CA CYS A 73 -2.27 -16.60 12.36
C CYS A 73 -2.49 -17.81 11.42
N ASP A 74 -2.96 -17.57 10.18
CA ASP A 74 -3.16 -18.57 9.11
C ASP A 74 -4.03 -19.79 9.43
N LYS A 75 -4.72 -19.82 10.57
CA LYS A 75 -5.67 -20.89 10.94
C LYS A 75 -6.82 -21.02 9.93
N CYS A 76 -7.32 -19.88 9.44
CA CYS A 76 -8.39 -19.86 8.44
C CYS A 76 -7.95 -20.39 7.06
N ILE A 77 -6.66 -20.22 6.72
CA ILE A 77 -6.05 -20.73 5.49
C ILE A 77 -5.93 -22.26 5.60
N THR A 78 -5.36 -22.73 6.71
CA THR A 78 -5.08 -24.14 6.95
C THR A 78 -6.35 -25.00 7.00
N ILE A 79 -7.43 -24.50 7.59
CA ILE A 79 -8.69 -25.26 7.71
C ILE A 79 -9.52 -25.30 6.42
N CYS A 80 -9.15 -24.52 5.40
CA CYS A 80 -9.94 -24.40 4.18
C CYS A 80 -9.83 -25.69 3.35
N PRO A 81 -10.91 -26.49 3.21
CA PRO A 81 -10.82 -27.75 2.47
C PRO A 81 -10.62 -27.56 0.96
N TYR A 82 -10.89 -26.35 0.45
CA TYR A 82 -10.79 -26.01 -0.97
C TYR A 82 -9.52 -25.22 -1.31
N ASN A 83 -8.68 -24.88 -0.32
CA ASN A 83 -7.45 -24.09 -0.52
C ASN A 83 -7.65 -22.77 -1.32
N ILE A 84 -8.83 -22.16 -1.19
CA ILE A 84 -9.18 -20.90 -1.89
C ILE A 84 -8.84 -19.64 -1.10
N ILE A 85 -8.45 -19.80 0.17
CA ILE A 85 -8.03 -18.69 1.04
C ILE A 85 -6.51 -18.64 1.01
N THR A 86 -5.94 -17.54 0.56
CA THR A 86 -4.48 -17.32 0.52
C THR A 86 -4.13 -16.01 1.24
N PRO A 87 -2.89 -15.84 1.71
CA PRO A 87 -2.49 -14.55 2.26
C PRO A 87 -2.39 -13.52 1.13
N VAL A 88 -2.73 -12.27 1.45
CA VAL A 88 -2.52 -11.13 0.58
C VAL A 88 -1.02 -10.86 0.45
N LEU A 89 -0.55 -10.72 -0.78
CA LEU A 89 0.85 -10.42 -1.07
C LEU A 89 1.15 -8.93 -0.95
N ILE A 90 2.40 -8.59 -0.66
CA ILE A 90 2.87 -7.20 -0.60
C ILE A 90 2.73 -6.45 -1.93
N THR A 91 2.75 -7.18 -3.04
CA THR A 91 2.53 -6.64 -4.39
C THR A 91 1.09 -6.24 -4.64
N GLU A 92 0.13 -6.79 -3.90
CA GLU A 92 -1.30 -6.49 -4.06
C GLU A 92 -1.72 -5.32 -3.19
N SER A 93 -1.26 -5.30 -1.93
CA SER A 93 -1.56 -4.20 -1.01
C SER A 93 -0.55 -4.17 0.13
N VAL A 94 -0.15 -2.97 0.55
CA VAL A 94 0.76 -2.79 1.69
C VAL A 94 0.02 -2.84 3.02
N VAL A 95 -1.25 -2.42 3.04
CA VAL A 95 -2.05 -2.35 4.28
C VAL A 95 -2.53 -3.73 4.74
N SER A 96 -2.94 -4.56 3.79
CA SER A 96 -3.52 -5.88 4.05
C SER A 96 -2.53 -7.04 3.92
N VAL A 97 -1.23 -6.78 3.86
CA VAL A 97 -0.20 -7.85 3.75
C VAL A 97 -0.40 -8.93 4.81
N GLY A 98 -0.36 -10.20 4.37
CA GLY A 98 -0.46 -11.36 5.24
C GLY A 98 -1.86 -11.60 5.83
N THR A 99 -2.83 -10.74 5.51
CA THR A 99 -4.23 -11.00 5.87
C THR A 99 -4.85 -11.98 4.87
N PRO A 100 -5.83 -12.80 5.27
CA PRO A 100 -6.42 -13.79 4.38
C PRO A 100 -7.34 -13.11 3.34
N ARG A 101 -7.24 -13.57 2.10
CA ARG A 101 -8.12 -13.22 0.98
C ARG A 101 -8.61 -14.46 0.23
N LEU A 102 -9.68 -14.32 -0.52
CA LEU A 102 -10.15 -15.31 -1.46
C LEU A 102 -9.45 -15.12 -2.82
N THR A 103 -9.03 -16.24 -3.41
CA THR A 103 -8.30 -16.29 -4.70
C THR A 103 -9.04 -17.10 -5.76
N GLY A 104 -10.12 -17.79 -5.36
CA GLY A 104 -10.94 -18.61 -6.24
C GLY A 104 -12.23 -17.92 -6.69
N PHE A 105 -12.79 -18.39 -7.81
CA PHE A 105 -14.07 -17.93 -8.35
C PHE A 105 -15.27 -18.27 -7.46
N PHE A 106 -15.14 -19.26 -6.58
CA PHE A 106 -16.26 -19.75 -5.78
C PHE A 106 -15.84 -20.18 -4.38
N CYS A 107 -16.56 -19.68 -3.37
CA CYS A 107 -16.50 -20.17 -2.00
C CYS A 107 -17.76 -20.98 -1.71
N ALA A 108 -17.60 -22.29 -1.45
CA ALA A 108 -18.71 -23.17 -1.07
C ALA A 108 -19.35 -22.81 0.30
N THR A 109 -18.88 -21.75 0.96
CA THR A 109 -19.44 -21.22 2.21
C THR A 109 -19.60 -22.30 3.28
N CYS A 110 -18.63 -23.21 3.37
CA CYS A 110 -18.59 -24.24 4.42
C CYS A 110 -18.38 -23.68 5.84
N ARG A 111 -18.00 -22.39 5.96
CA ARG A 111 -17.83 -21.61 7.20
C ARG A 111 -16.88 -22.22 8.25
N ARG A 112 -16.04 -23.18 7.88
CA ARG A 112 -15.02 -23.77 8.78
C ARG A 112 -13.96 -22.78 9.25
N CYS A 113 -13.73 -21.70 8.49
CA CYS A 113 -12.80 -20.63 8.85
C CYS A 113 -13.26 -19.76 10.04
N ILE A 114 -14.57 -19.68 10.29
CA ILE A 114 -15.14 -18.84 11.36
C ILE A 114 -14.78 -19.36 12.76
N PRO A 115 -15.09 -20.62 13.15
CA PRO A 115 -14.85 -21.10 14.52
C PRO A 115 -13.36 -21.22 14.88
N VAL A 116 -12.46 -21.29 13.91
CA VAL A 116 -11.01 -21.38 14.17
C VAL A 116 -10.35 -20.01 14.39
N CYS A 117 -11.06 -18.90 14.15
CA CYS A 117 -10.53 -17.56 14.30
C CYS A 117 -10.44 -17.19 15.80
N PRO A 118 -9.24 -17.00 16.37
CA PRO A 118 -9.09 -16.76 17.81
C PRO A 118 -9.46 -15.33 18.22
N THR A 119 -9.34 -14.36 17.31
CA THR A 119 -9.57 -12.94 17.60
C THR A 119 -10.97 -12.45 17.24
N GLY A 120 -11.78 -13.30 16.62
CA GLY A 120 -13.10 -12.90 16.14
C GLY A 120 -13.06 -11.92 14.97
N ALA A 121 -11.97 -11.88 14.20
CA ALA A 121 -11.94 -11.18 12.90
C ALA A 121 -12.93 -11.80 11.89
N LEU A 122 -13.27 -13.08 12.09
CA LEU A 122 -14.35 -13.78 11.39
C LEU A 122 -15.45 -14.13 12.42
N ARG A 123 -16.69 -13.70 12.20
CA ARG A 123 -17.84 -13.94 13.09
C ARG A 123 -18.99 -14.61 12.33
N ARG A 124 -19.85 -15.32 13.06
CA ARG A 124 -21.12 -15.80 12.49
C ARG A 124 -22.05 -14.60 12.34
N GLU A 125 -22.53 -14.38 11.12
CA GLU A 125 -23.61 -13.44 10.85
C GLU A 125 -24.85 -13.96 11.60
N ARG A 126 -25.31 -13.20 12.60
CA ARG A 126 -26.53 -13.51 13.34
C ARG A 126 -27.69 -13.09 12.44
N SER A 127 -28.19 -14.04 11.66
CA SER A 127 -29.48 -13.95 10.95
C SER A 127 -30.64 -14.07 11.93
#